data_AF-A0A7W4NNM2-F1
#
_entry.id   AF-A0A7W4NNM2-F1
#
_cell.length_a   1.000
_cell.length_b   1.000
_cell.length_c   1.000
_cell.angle_alpha   90.00
_cell.angle_beta   90.00
_cell.angle_gamma   90.00
#
_symmetry.space_group_name_H-M   'P 1'
#
loop_
_entity.id
_entity.type
_entity.pdbx_description
1 polymer ?
#
loop_
_entity_poly.entity_id
_entity_poly.type
_entity_poly.pdbx_seq_one_letter_code
_entity_poly.pdbx_strand_id
1 'polypeptide(L)' 'MGGALALREDYDAAGLRVLARTTRHAGQARRLLALAAIYDGASRGDAARLAGTDRQIVRDWVVRFNAEGPDGVRDHHGG' A
#
# COMPACT_ATOMS: atom_id res chain seq x y z
N MET A 1 -20.16 7.27 -8.93
CA MET A 1 -19.44 7.89 -7.80
C MET A 1 -18.57 6.81 -7.16
N GLY A 2 -17.30 6.72 -7.57
CA GLY A 2 -16.39 5.67 -7.07
C GLY A 2 -15.92 6.05 -5.68
N GLY A 3 -16.58 5.51 -4.65
CA GLY A 3 -16.19 5.71 -3.27
C GLY A 3 -14.70 5.42 -3.12
N ALA A 4 -13.97 6.34 -2.48
CA ALA A 4 -12.60 6.05 -2.09
C ALA A 4 -12.67 4.79 -1.23
N LEU A 5 -12.13 3.66 -1.72
CA LEU A 5 -11.86 2.48 -0.91
C LEU A 5 -11.17 2.97 0.36
N ALA A 6 -11.91 2.95 1.47
CA ALA A 6 -11.41 3.32 2.77
C ALA A 6 -10.37 2.26 3.15
N LEU A 7 -9.15 2.72 3.42
CA LEU A 7 -8.14 1.88 4.02
C LEU A 7 -8.59 1.54 5.45
N ARG A 8 -8.32 0.31 5.89
CA ARG A 8 -8.68 -0.19 7.21
C ARG A 8 -8.13 0.74 8.31
N GLU A 9 -8.97 1.18 9.24
CA GLU A 9 -8.58 2.15 10.28
C GLU A 9 -7.67 1.56 11.38
N ASP A 10 -7.51 0.24 11.41
CA ASP A 10 -6.62 -0.47 12.33
C ASP A 10 -5.12 -0.18 12.08
N TYR A 11 -4.78 0.53 10.99
CA TYR A 11 -3.41 0.92 10.64
C TYR A 11 -3.31 2.41 10.35
N ASP A 12 -2.13 2.96 10.61
CA ASP A 12 -1.78 4.34 10.32
C ASP A 12 -0.54 4.44 9.41
N ALA A 13 -0.33 5.65 8.87
CA ALA A 13 0.79 5.91 7.98
C ALA A 13 2.17 5.69 8.64
N ALA A 14 2.31 5.95 9.93
CA ALA A 14 3.57 5.75 10.65
C ALA A 14 3.83 4.26 10.88
N GLY A 15 2.81 3.47 11.26
CA GLY A 15 2.89 2.02 11.38
C GLY A 15 3.35 1.36 10.07
N LEU A 16 2.80 1.79 8.93
CA LEU A 16 3.22 1.30 7.62
C LEU A 16 4.65 1.70 7.26
N ARG A 17 5.10 2.92 7.60
CA ARG A 17 6.49 3.33 7.40
C ARG A 17 7.45 2.49 8.23
N VAL A 18 7.09 2.15 9.47
CA VAL A 18 7.89 1.25 10.31
C VAL A 18 7.98 -0.13 9.67
N LEU A 19 6.86 -0.71 9.24
CA LEU A 19 6.84 -1.99 8.54
C LEU A 19 7.65 -1.97 7.24
N ALA A 20 7.60 -0.87 6.49
CA ALA A 20 8.39 -0.67 5.28
C ALA A 20 9.91 -0.62 5.56
N ARG A 21 10.31 -0.13 6.74
CA ARG A 21 11.71 -0.09 7.17
C ARG A 21 12.20 -1.41 7.75
N THR A 22 11.32 -2.20 8.34
CA THR A 22 11.68 -3.51 8.92
C THR A 22 11.60 -4.64 7.91
N THR A 23 10.89 -4.47 6.79
CA THR A 23 10.86 -5.49 5.74
C THR A 23 12.17 -5.57 4.96
N ARG A 24 12.62 -6.80 4.72
CA ARG A 24 13.77 -7.13 3.87
C ARG A 24 13.44 -7.09 2.36
N HIS A 25 12.15 -7.03 2.01
CA HIS A 25 11.71 -7.08 0.62
C HIS A 25 11.49 -5.67 0.07
N ALA A 26 12.39 -5.21 -0.82
CA ALA A 26 12.32 -3.88 -1.41
C ALA A 26 10.98 -3.59 -2.13
N GLY A 27 10.40 -4.61 -2.78
CA GLY A 27 9.07 -4.51 -3.39
C GLY A 27 7.97 -4.26 -2.36
N GLN A 28 7.99 -5.00 -1.24
CA GLN A 28 7.03 -4.80 -0.15
C GLN A 28 7.20 -3.44 0.53
N ALA A 29 8.44 -2.99 0.73
CA ALA A 29 8.72 -1.67 1.31
C ALA A 29 8.08 -0.54 0.49
N ARG A 30 8.23 -0.55 -0.84
CA ARG A 30 7.62 0.46 -1.73
C ARG A 30 6.09 0.44 -1.66
N ARG A 31 5.48 -0.75 -1.59
CA ARG A 31 4.03 -0.90 -1.47
C ARG A 31 3.52 -0.32 -0.16
N LEU A 32 4.17 -0.65 0.95
CA LEU A 32 3.82 -0.14 2.27
C LEU A 32 3.97 1.39 2.33
N LEU A 33 5.01 1.97 1.70
CA LEU A 33 5.17 3.42 1.60
C LEU A 33 4.10 4.09 0.75
N ALA A 34 3.70 3.47 -0.37
CA ALA A 34 2.60 3.96 -1.20
C ALA A 34 1.28 3.94 -0.43
N LEU A 35 1.00 2.88 0.34
CA LEU A 35 -0.17 2.82 1.21
C LEU A 35 -0.10 3.87 2.33
N ALA A 36 1.07 4.08 2.95
CA ALA A 36 1.27 5.12 3.96
C ALA A 36 0.96 6.52 3.41
N ALA A 37 1.38 6.81 2.18
CA ALA A 37 1.06 8.08 1.54
C ALA A 37 -0.46 8.26 1.37
N ILE A 38 -1.22 7.20 1.06
CA ILE A 38 -2.69 7.27 0.96
C ILE A 38 -3.31 7.56 2.34
N TYR A 39 -2.78 6.98 3.42
CA TYR A 39 -3.21 7.33 4.78
C TYR A 39 -2.94 8.80 5.14
N ASP A 40 -1.84 9.38 4.66
CA ASP A 40 -1.56 10.82 4.80
C ASP A 40 -2.44 11.72 3.89
N GLY A 41 -3.37 11.13 3.13
CA GLY A 41 -4.28 11.85 2.25
C GLY A 41 -3.80 12.02 0.81
N ALA A 42 -2.69 11.37 0.42
CA ALA A 42 -2.24 11.38 -0.98
C ALA A 42 -3.23 10.65 -1.90
N SER A 43 -3.31 11.09 -3.15
CA SER A 43 -4.09 10.39 -4.17
C SER A 43 -3.46 9.03 -4.50
N ARG A 44 -4.29 8.09 -4.95
CA ARG A 44 -3.82 6.81 -5.52
C ARG A 44 -2.83 7.02 -6.68
N GLY A 45 -2.94 8.12 -7.41
CA GLY A 45 -1.99 8.48 -8.46
C GLY A 45 -0.61 8.88 -7.93
N ASP A 46 -0.56 9.63 -6.84
CA ASP A 46 0.71 10.02 -6.20
C ASP A 46 1.37 8.82 -5.53
N ALA A 47 0.58 7.98 -4.87
CA ALA A 47 1.04 6.70 -4.33
C ALA A 47 1.59 5.78 -5.44
N ALA A 48 0.96 5.74 -6.61
CA ALA A 48 1.42 4.96 -7.76
C ALA A 48 2.76 5.48 -8.29
N ARG A 49 2.92 6.80 -8.41
CA ARG A 49 4.20 7.44 -8.78
C ARG A 49 5.30 7.11 -7.76
N LEU A 50 4.98 7.14 -6.47
CA LEU A 50 5.92 6.83 -5.40
C LEU A 50 6.37 5.35 -5.42
N ALA A 51 5.46 4.44 -5.75
CA ALA A 51 5.78 3.02 -5.92
C ALA A 51 6.35 2.66 -7.31
N GLY A 52 6.38 3.59 -8.27
CA GLY A 52 6.78 3.33 -9.65
C GLY A 52 5.85 2.36 -10.38
N THR A 53 4.55 2.41 -10.08
CA THR A 53 3.53 1.50 -10.64
C THR A 53 2.32 2.27 -11.17
N ASP A 54 1.29 1.55 -11.61
CA ASP A 54 0.03 2.11 -12.05
C ASP A 54 -1.00 2.25 -10.90
N ARG A 55 -1.86 3.26 -11.00
CA ARG A 55 -2.96 3.52 -10.06
C ARG A 55 -3.87 2.30 -9.81
N GLN A 56 -4.05 1.44 -10.80
CA GLN A 56 -4.88 0.25 -10.71
C GLN A 56 -4.21 -0.83 -9.85
N ILE A 57 -2.87 -0.93 -9.93
CA ILE A 57 -2.08 -1.84 -9.09
C ILE A 57 -2.13 -1.39 -7.62
N VAL A 58 -2.03 -0.08 -7.38
CA VAL A 58 -2.21 0.47 -6.02
C VAL A 58 -3.60 0.17 -5.46
N ARG A 59 -4.64 0.26 -6.29
CA ARG A 59 -6.01 -0.12 -5.88
C ARG A 59 -6.07 -1.59 -5.47
N ASP A 60 -5.44 -2.47 -6.22
CA ASP A 60 -5.38 -3.90 -5.90
C ASP A 60 -4.66 -4.17 -4.57
N TRP A 61 -3.55 -3.47 -4.31
CA TRP A 61 -2.88 -3.52 -3.00
C TRP A 61 -3.74 -3.03 -1.86
N VAL A 62 -4.54 -1.97 -2.04
CA VAL A 62 -5.49 -1.50 -1.01
C VAL A 62 -6.53 -2.57 -0.71
N VAL A 63 -7.06 -3.25 -1.73
CA VAL A 63 -8.04 -4.33 -1.55
C VAL A 63 -7.43 -5.50 -0.79
N ARG A 64 -6.24 -5.96 -1.19
CA ARG A 64 -5.53 -7.05 -0.49
C ARG A 64 -5.11 -6.68 0.92
N PHE A 65 -4.63 -5.45 1.11
CA PHE A 65 -4.29 -4.92 2.42
C PHE A 65 -5.50 -4.88 3.35
N ASN A 66 -6.67 -4.49 2.84
CA ASN A 66 -7.90 -4.48 3.64
C ASN A 66 -8.38 -5.90 4.00
N ALA A 67 -8.16 -6.89 3.13
CA ALA A 67 -8.55 -8.28 3.36
C ALA A 67 -7.60 -9.03 4.31
N GLU A 68 -6.29 -8.90 4.08
CA GLU A 68 -5.25 -9.76 4.67
C GLU A 68 -4.23 -8.97 5.51
N GLY A 69 -4.33 -7.64 5.55
CA GLY A 69 -3.38 -6.77 6.25
C GLY A 69 -2.04 -6.61 5.51
N PRO A 70 -0.94 -6.28 6.22
CA PRO A 70 0.38 -6.07 5.62
C PRO A 70 0.96 -7.32 4.95
N ASP A 71 0.42 -8.50 5.25
CA ASP A 71 0.79 -9.75 4.59
C ASP A 71 0.23 -9.86 3.16
N GLY A 72 -0.99 -9.36 2.91
CA GLY A 72 -1.62 -9.38 1.58
C GLY A 72 -0.92 -8.53 0.51
N VAL A 73 -0.02 -7.64 0.93
CA VAL A 73 0.84 -6.84 0.02
C VAL A 73 2.26 -7.40 -0.11
N ARG A 74 2.51 -8.58 0.46
CA ARG A 74 3.71 -9.36 0.15
C ARG A 74 3.65 -9.77 -1.30
N ASP A 75 4.82 -9.72 -1.91
CA ASP A 75 4.99 -10.01 -3.32
C ASP A 75 4.52 -11.44 -3.62
N HIS A 76 3.45 -11.58 -4.41
CA HIS A 76 3.06 -12.82 -5.08
C HIS A 76 3.49 -12.78 -6.56
N HIS A 77 4.60 -12.12 -6.90
CA HIS A 77 5.28 -12.42 -8.15
C HIS A 77 6.08 -13.71 -7.93
N GLY A 78 5.38 -14.84 -8.01
CA GLY A 78 6.05 -16.10 -8.31
C GLY A 78 6.61 -16.00 -9.72
N GLY A 79 7.93 -16.23 -9.87
CA GLY A 79 8.58 -16.59 -11.14
C GLY A 79 8.68 -15.51 -12.18
#